data_AF-A0A4Z0QJ18-F1
#
_entry.id   AF-A0A4Z0QJ18-F1
#
_cell.length_a   1.000
_cell.length_b   1.000
_cell.length_c   1.000
_cell.angle_alpha   90.00
_cell.angle_beta   90.00
_cell.angle_gamma   90.00
#
_symmetry.space_group_name_H-M   'P 1'
#
loop_
_entity.id
_entity.type
_entity.pdbx_description
1 polymer ?
#
loop_
_entity_poly.entity_id
_entity_poly.type
_entity_poly.pdbx_seq_one_letter_code
_entity_poly.pdbx_strand_id
1 'polypeptide(L)'
;MTKEQLAASLDGCQYRDEVNKEWAKIAEEAGLIVVFGASDDLMEVRGAVDDELNAWDGVEAVFYKHNTGFSVIENNSETIREIEDDFHLYKALGAMLDRHNLVRITPAKDCQWDVITTLPHAKFDVKEEEDLYCRAVVIDIKDLK
;
A
#
# COMPACT_ATOMS: atom_id res chain seq x y z
N MET A 1 -14.83 -9.79 6.33
CA MET A 1 -14.50 -8.41 5.94
C MET A 1 -14.13 -8.43 4.47
N THR A 2 -14.75 -7.61 3.62
CA THR A 2 -14.28 -7.36 2.24
C THR A 2 -13.51 -6.05 2.17
N LYS A 3 -12.80 -5.78 1.07
CA LYS A 3 -12.08 -4.51 0.88
C LYS A 3 -13.03 -3.30 0.93
N GLU A 4 -14.24 -3.42 0.39
CA GLU A 4 -15.26 -2.37 0.43
C GLU A 4 -15.77 -2.13 1.85
N GLN A 5 -15.97 -3.20 2.64
CA GLN A 5 -16.42 -3.10 4.03
C GLN A 5 -15.34 -2.46 4.92
N LEU A 6 -14.08 -2.83 4.72
CA LEU A 6 -12.96 -2.25 5.47
C LEU A 6 -12.77 -0.79 5.11
N ALA A 7 -12.75 -0.46 3.81
CA ALA A 7 -12.66 0.93 3.35
C ALA A 7 -13.77 1.79 3.94
N ALA A 8 -15.02 1.32 3.92
CA ALA A 8 -16.16 2.04 4.52
C ALA A 8 -16.04 2.24 6.03
N SER A 9 -15.30 1.36 6.73
CA SER A 9 -15.07 1.47 8.18
C SER A 9 -13.92 2.41 8.52
N LEU A 10 -12.97 2.58 7.59
CA LEU A 10 -11.82 3.48 7.71
C LEU A 10 -12.11 4.88 7.16
N ASP A 11 -13.18 5.06 6.38
CA ASP A 11 -13.50 6.33 5.74
C ASP A 11 -13.73 7.45 6.74
N GLY A 12 -12.97 8.54 6.58
CA GLY A 12 -12.97 9.68 7.49
C GLY A 12 -12.10 9.51 8.74
N CYS A 13 -11.26 8.48 8.82
CA CYS A 13 -10.30 8.34 9.91
C CYS A 13 -9.33 9.53 9.94
N GLN A 14 -8.81 9.84 11.13
CA GLN A 14 -7.95 11.01 11.33
C GLN A 14 -6.48 10.66 11.12
N TYR A 15 -5.74 11.58 10.52
CA TYR A 15 -4.29 11.53 10.42
C TYR A 15 -3.67 11.33 11.81
N ARG A 16 -2.69 10.42 11.89
CA ARG A 16 -2.05 9.85 13.08
C ARG A 16 -2.90 8.86 13.89
N ASP A 17 -4.09 8.51 13.43
CA ASP A 17 -4.94 7.44 13.99
C ASP A 17 -5.47 6.49 12.89
N GLU A 18 -5.04 6.69 11.64
CA GLU A 18 -5.37 5.83 10.51
C GLU A 18 -4.77 4.43 10.69
N VAL A 19 -5.55 3.41 10.33
CA VAL A 19 -5.13 2.00 10.25
C VAL A 19 -4.28 1.55 11.45
N ASN A 20 -4.77 1.85 12.66
CA ASN A 20 -4.13 1.41 13.90
C ASN A 20 -4.01 -0.13 13.97
N LYS A 21 -3.32 -0.63 15.01
CA LYS A 21 -3.03 -2.07 15.17
C LYS A 21 -4.26 -2.98 15.12
N GLU A 22 -5.42 -2.52 15.56
CA GLU A 22 -6.66 -3.31 15.49
C GLU A 22 -7.14 -3.44 14.04
N TRP A 23 -7.16 -2.33 13.30
CA TRP A 23 -7.52 -2.33 11.89
C TRP A 23 -6.53 -3.11 11.03
N ALA A 24 -5.22 -2.96 11.28
CA ALA A 24 -4.19 -3.73 10.60
C ALA A 24 -4.41 -5.24 10.81
N LYS A 25 -4.72 -5.67 12.03
CA LYS A 25 -5.02 -7.07 12.32
C LYS A 25 -6.31 -7.56 11.62
N ILE A 26 -7.37 -6.75 11.62
CA ILE A 26 -8.62 -7.08 10.89
C ILE A 26 -8.33 -7.24 9.38
N ALA A 27 -7.49 -6.39 8.81
CA ALA A 27 -7.07 -6.48 7.43
C ALA A 27 -6.27 -7.76 7.17
N GLU A 28 -5.28 -8.07 8.01
CA GLU A 28 -4.47 -9.29 7.94
C GLU A 28 -5.33 -10.56 7.96
N GLU A 29 -6.22 -10.70 8.95
CA GLU A 29 -7.11 -11.86 9.09
C GLU A 29 -8.06 -12.04 7.88
N ALA A 30 -8.36 -10.94 7.19
CA ALA A 30 -9.21 -10.94 6.00
C ALA A 30 -8.44 -11.13 4.68
N GLY A 31 -7.10 -11.15 4.71
CA GLY A 31 -6.27 -11.16 3.50
C GLY A 31 -6.34 -9.84 2.73
N LEU A 32 -6.48 -8.72 3.44
CA LEU A 32 -6.56 -7.38 2.87
C LEU A 32 -5.26 -6.62 3.15
N ILE A 33 -4.87 -5.78 2.20
CA ILE A 33 -3.76 -4.83 2.33
C ILE A 33 -4.35 -3.44 2.25
N VAL A 34 -3.96 -2.57 3.18
CA VAL A 34 -4.28 -1.15 3.20
C VAL A 34 -3.03 -0.38 2.81
N VAL A 35 -3.16 0.50 1.81
CA VAL A 35 -2.06 1.38 1.38
C VAL A 35 -2.52 2.83 1.51
N PHE A 36 -1.73 3.62 2.23
CA PHE A 36 -2.02 5.02 2.51
C PHE A 36 -0.72 5.82 2.65
N GLY A 37 -0.83 7.14 2.54
CA GLY A 37 0.28 8.03 2.83
C GLY A 37 0.28 8.41 4.30
N ALA A 38 1.46 8.46 4.89
CA ALA A 38 1.68 8.95 6.24
C ALA A 38 2.91 9.86 6.25
N SER A 39 2.96 10.78 7.21
CA SER A 39 3.99 11.82 7.24
C SER A 39 4.05 12.65 5.95
N ASP A 40 5.06 13.51 5.84
CA ASP A 40 5.42 14.23 4.63
C ASP A 40 6.19 13.38 3.61
N ASP A 41 6.50 12.12 3.92
CA ASP A 41 7.42 11.32 3.13
C ASP A 41 7.23 9.79 3.15
N LEU A 42 6.10 9.22 3.60
CA LEU A 42 5.93 7.76 3.69
C LEU A 42 4.73 7.21 2.90
N MET A 43 4.95 6.05 2.29
CA MET A 43 3.89 5.10 1.93
C MET A 43 3.83 4.03 3.02
N GLU A 44 2.69 3.93 3.68
CA GLU A 44 2.41 2.91 4.68
C GLU A 44 1.62 1.76 4.06
N VAL A 45 2.03 0.54 4.38
CA VAL A 45 1.38 -0.70 3.95
C VAL A 45 1.06 -1.51 5.19
N ARG A 46 -0.22 -1.76 5.46
CA ARG A 46 -0.68 -2.48 6.66
C ARG A 46 -1.66 -3.60 6.30
N GLY A 47 -1.68 -4.65 7.12
CA GLY A 47 -2.59 -5.79 6.97
C GLY A 47 -1.86 -7.07 6.58
N ALA A 48 -2.29 -7.74 5.51
CA ALA A 48 -1.68 -8.98 5.04
C ALA A 48 -0.23 -8.80 4.54
N VAL A 49 0.18 -7.56 4.29
CA VAL A 49 1.57 -7.11 4.16
C VAL A 49 1.73 -5.94 5.13
N ASP A 50 2.85 -5.89 5.85
CA ASP A 50 3.17 -4.86 6.83
C ASP A 50 4.57 -4.30 6.53
N ASP A 51 4.63 -3.09 5.97
CA ASP A 51 5.86 -2.46 5.50
C ASP A 51 5.72 -0.94 5.38
N GLU A 52 6.84 -0.24 5.23
CA GLU A 52 6.92 1.21 5.08
C GLU A 52 7.94 1.55 3.99
N LEU A 53 7.57 2.40 3.04
CA LEU A 53 8.44 2.83 1.93
C LEU A 53 8.60 4.35 1.91
N ASN A 54 9.77 4.84 1.49
CA ASN A 54 10.00 6.26 1.32
C ASN A 54 9.21 6.79 0.12
N ALA A 55 8.60 7.96 0.28
CA ALA A 55 7.66 8.56 -0.66
C ALA A 55 7.76 10.09 -0.74
N TRP A 56 8.90 10.71 -0.38
CA TRP A 56 9.10 12.17 -0.37
C TRP A 56 8.54 12.94 -1.59
N ASP A 57 8.64 12.38 -2.80
CA ASP A 57 8.05 12.95 -4.04
C ASP A 57 7.05 11.98 -4.70
N GLY A 58 6.40 11.17 -3.87
CA GLY A 58 5.71 9.97 -4.26
C GLY A 58 6.65 8.80 -4.55
N VAL A 59 6.07 7.62 -4.67
CA VAL A 59 6.80 6.38 -5.01
C VAL A 59 5.89 5.43 -5.77
N GLU A 60 6.46 4.71 -6.74
CA GLU A 60 5.84 3.50 -7.28
C GLU A 60 6.38 2.30 -6.51
N ALA A 61 5.49 1.44 -6.03
CA ALA A 61 5.81 0.22 -5.33
C ALA A 61 5.17 -0.98 -6.05
N VAL A 62 5.76 -2.15 -5.89
CA VAL A 62 5.23 -3.40 -6.47
C VAL A 62 5.12 -4.48 -5.42
N PHE A 63 3.96 -5.13 -5.38
CA PHE A 63 3.76 -6.33 -4.57
C PHE A 63 4.22 -7.57 -5.35
N TYR A 64 4.88 -8.49 -4.67
CA TYR A 64 5.25 -9.78 -5.25
C TYR A 64 5.05 -10.93 -4.27
N LYS A 65 4.71 -12.09 -4.81
CA LYS A 65 4.53 -13.32 -4.05
C LYS A 65 5.83 -14.11 -3.94
N HIS A 66 6.14 -14.57 -2.74
CA HIS A 66 7.23 -15.49 -2.44
C HIS A 66 6.72 -16.74 -1.70
N ASN A 67 7.62 -17.64 -1.30
CA ASN A 67 7.27 -18.93 -0.71
C ASN A 67 6.64 -18.83 0.69
N THR A 68 6.94 -17.76 1.43
CA THR A 68 6.46 -17.52 2.79
C THR A 68 5.36 -16.47 2.88
N GLY A 69 4.98 -15.81 1.77
CA GLY A 69 3.95 -14.77 1.79
C GLY A 69 4.03 -13.81 0.60
N PHE A 70 3.78 -12.54 0.89
CA PHE A 70 3.89 -11.43 -0.04
C PHE A 70 4.80 -10.37 0.56
N SER A 71 5.50 -9.64 -0.30
CA SER A 71 6.27 -8.44 0.08
C SER A 71 5.94 -7.31 -0.87
N VAL A 72 6.28 -6.09 -0.46
CA VAL A 72 6.21 -4.89 -1.28
C VAL A 72 7.61 -4.28 -1.34
N ILE A 73 7.98 -3.73 -2.49
CA ILE A 73 9.24 -3.00 -2.64
C ILE A 73 9.02 -1.78 -3.51
N GLU A 74 9.89 -0.78 -3.39
CA GLU A 74 9.95 0.32 -4.35
C GLU A 74 10.30 -0.21 -5.75
N ASN A 75 9.62 0.32 -6.76
CA ASN A 75 9.79 -0.06 -8.16
C ASN A 75 10.96 0.72 -8.78
N ASN A 76 12.18 0.54 -8.25
CA ASN A 76 13.39 1.18 -8.77
C ASN A 76 14.60 0.22 -8.78
N SER A 77 15.66 0.62 -9.50
CA SER A 77 16.85 -0.23 -9.67
C SER A 77 17.75 -0.31 -8.43
N GLU A 78 17.70 0.68 -7.53
CA GLU A 78 18.52 0.66 -6.32
C GLU A 78 17.98 -0.39 -5.34
N THR A 79 16.67 -0.41 -5.11
CA THR A 79 16.03 -1.44 -4.28
C THR A 79 16.32 -2.86 -4.78
N ILE A 80 16.30 -3.07 -6.09
CA ILE A 80 16.67 -4.38 -6.68
C ILE A 80 18.12 -4.78 -6.37
N ARG A 81 19.07 -3.84 -6.31
CA ARG A 81 20.47 -4.13 -6.02
C ARG A 81 20.72 -4.51 -4.57
N GLU A 82 19.82 -4.12 -3.68
CA GLU A 82 19.90 -4.39 -2.24
C GLU A 82 19.31 -5.76 -1.85
N ILE A 83 18.58 -6.42 -2.76
CA ILE A 83 18.04 -7.77 -2.51
C ILE A 83 19.17 -8.80 -2.63
N GLU A 84 19.65 -9.29 -1.49
CA GLU A 84 20.72 -10.30 -1.43
C GLU A 84 20.24 -11.73 -1.74
N ASP A 85 18.96 -12.03 -1.50
CA ASP A 85 18.39 -13.36 -1.76
C ASP A 85 17.96 -13.49 -3.22
N ASP A 86 18.63 -14.40 -3.95
CA ASP A 86 18.37 -14.65 -5.38
C ASP A 86 16.89 -14.97 -5.65
N PHE A 87 16.22 -15.71 -4.77
CA PHE A 87 14.82 -16.09 -4.98
C PHE A 87 13.90 -14.87 -4.88
N HIS A 88 14.08 -14.04 -3.86
CA HIS A 88 13.38 -12.76 -3.73
C HIS A 88 13.69 -11.83 -4.91
N LEU A 89 14.96 -11.76 -5.36
CA LEU A 89 15.38 -10.97 -6.51
C LEU A 89 14.62 -11.39 -7.78
N TYR A 90 14.56 -12.69 -8.09
CA TYR A 90 13.84 -13.19 -9.26
C TYR A 90 12.33 -12.89 -9.19
N LYS A 91 11.72 -12.97 -7.99
CA LYS A 91 10.29 -12.67 -7.80
C LYS A 91 9.99 -11.18 -7.94
N ALA A 92 10.80 -10.34 -7.30
CA ALA A 92 10.72 -8.89 -7.39
C ALA A 92 10.86 -8.41 -8.84
N LEU A 93 11.90 -8.86 -9.56
CA LEU A 93 12.11 -8.52 -10.97
C LEU A 93 10.93 -8.92 -11.86
N GLY A 94 10.37 -10.11 -11.65
CA GLY A 94 9.18 -10.57 -12.37
C GLY A 94 7.98 -9.63 -12.17
N ALA A 95 7.72 -9.22 -10.93
CA ALA A 95 6.62 -8.34 -10.61
C ALA A 95 6.82 -6.91 -11.18
N MET A 96 8.04 -6.38 -11.11
CA MET A 96 8.38 -5.07 -11.69
C MET A 96 8.17 -5.04 -13.20
N LEU A 97 8.51 -6.11 -13.90
CA LEU A 97 8.32 -6.22 -15.35
C LEU A 97 6.85 -6.36 -15.75
N ASP A 98 6.05 -7.07 -14.95
CA ASP A 98 4.63 -7.29 -15.24
C ASP A 98 3.77 -6.05 -14.95
N ARG A 99 4.19 -5.19 -14.01
CA ARG A 99 3.51 -3.95 -13.58
C ARG A 99 2.03 -4.10 -13.15
N HIS A 100 1.48 -5.31 -13.10
CA HIS A 100 0.10 -5.55 -12.69
C HIS A 100 -0.14 -5.31 -11.21
N ASN A 101 0.87 -5.61 -10.38
CA ASN A 101 0.81 -5.46 -8.92
C ASN A 101 1.34 -4.08 -8.46
N LEU A 102 1.32 -3.08 -9.35
CA LEU A 102 1.88 -1.76 -9.07
C LEU A 102 0.89 -0.89 -8.30
N VAL A 103 1.39 -0.23 -7.27
CA VAL A 103 0.68 0.81 -6.52
C VAL A 103 1.58 2.04 -6.49
N ARG A 104 1.00 3.21 -6.73
CA ARG A 104 1.72 4.48 -6.68
C ARG A 104 1.09 5.37 -5.62
N ILE A 105 1.91 5.99 -4.79
CA ILE A 105 1.48 7.15 -4.01
C ILE A 105 2.10 8.41 -4.61
N THR A 106 1.35 9.50 -4.63
CA THR A 106 1.83 10.75 -5.21
C THR A 106 1.15 11.94 -4.53
N PRO A 107 1.82 13.10 -4.45
CA PRO A 107 1.15 14.34 -4.08
C PRO A 107 0.02 14.68 -5.05
N ALA A 108 -1.09 15.16 -4.53
CA ALA A 108 -2.26 15.54 -5.32
C ALA A 108 -2.63 17.01 -5.10
N LYS A 109 -3.52 17.53 -5.94
CA LYS A 109 -3.89 18.95 -5.91
C LYS A 109 -4.67 19.32 -4.64
N ASP A 110 -5.44 18.39 -4.11
CA ASP A 110 -6.45 18.62 -3.08
C ASP A 110 -6.24 17.76 -1.82
N CYS A 111 -5.14 17.03 -1.75
CA CYS A 111 -4.71 16.28 -0.59
C CYS A 111 -3.21 16.02 -0.65
N GLN A 112 -2.60 15.77 0.51
CA GLN A 112 -1.17 15.49 0.61
C GLN A 112 -0.80 14.23 -0.19
N TRP A 113 -1.66 13.21 -0.17
CA TRP A 113 -1.39 11.93 -0.83
C TRP A 113 -2.59 11.38 -1.59
N ASP A 114 -2.36 10.84 -2.79
CA ASP A 114 -3.33 10.03 -3.53
C ASP A 114 -2.70 8.70 -3.93
N VAL A 115 -3.34 7.60 -3.51
CA VAL A 115 -2.93 6.25 -3.86
C VAL A 115 -3.65 5.80 -5.14
N ILE A 116 -2.85 5.42 -6.13
CA ILE A 116 -3.27 5.12 -7.48
C ILE A 116 -2.82 3.71 -7.85
N THR A 117 -3.75 2.88 -8.27
CA THR A 117 -3.48 1.53 -8.77
C THR A 117 -4.55 1.10 -9.77
N THR A 118 -4.18 0.16 -10.65
CA THR A 118 -5.12 -0.54 -11.54
C THR A 118 -5.64 -1.84 -10.93
N LEU A 119 -5.10 -2.28 -9.78
CA LEU A 119 -5.62 -3.42 -9.04
C LEU A 119 -7.08 -3.17 -8.63
N PRO A 120 -7.95 -4.18 -8.60
CA PRO A 120 -9.28 -4.06 -8.01
C PRO A 120 -9.18 -3.59 -6.54
N HIS A 121 -9.69 -2.41 -6.24
CA HIS A 121 -9.54 -1.77 -4.92
C HIS A 121 -10.82 -1.08 -4.45
N ALA A 122 -10.90 -0.82 -3.15
CA ALA A 122 -11.84 0.13 -2.56
C ALA A 122 -11.07 1.35 -2.04
N LYS A 123 -11.67 2.54 -2.11
CA LYS A 123 -11.07 3.79 -1.63
C LYS A 123 -11.70 4.24 -0.32
N PHE A 124 -10.90 4.93 0.50
CA PHE A 124 -11.38 5.67 1.67
C PHE A 124 -10.53 6.94 1.86
N ASP A 125 -11.11 7.93 2.52
CA ASP A 125 -10.44 9.18 2.82
C ASP A 125 -9.85 9.17 4.23
N VAL A 126 -8.59 9.59 4.35
CA VAL A 126 -7.97 10.00 5.63
C VAL A 126 -8.08 11.52 5.72
N LYS A 127 -8.49 12.02 6.88
CA LYS A 127 -8.68 13.45 7.15
C LYS A 127 -7.63 13.99 8.09
N GLU A 128 -7.20 15.22 7.88
CA GLU A 128 -6.50 16.00 8.90
C GLU A 128 -7.44 17.12 9.33
N GLU A 129 -8.02 16.98 10.53
CA GLU A 129 -9.16 17.79 10.96
C GLU A 129 -10.34 17.66 9.97
N GLU A 130 -10.68 18.73 9.26
CA GLU A 130 -11.76 18.76 8.25
C GLU A 130 -11.23 18.55 6.82
N ASP A 131 -9.91 18.68 6.62
CA ASP A 131 -9.29 18.64 5.30
C ASP A 131 -8.99 17.20 4.85
N LEU A 132 -9.03 16.98 3.53
CA LEU A 132 -8.61 15.71 2.95
C LEU A 132 -7.08 15.60 3.01
N TYR A 133 -6.58 14.63 3.77
CA TYR A 133 -5.16 14.39 3.91
C TYR A 133 -4.65 13.36 2.89
N CYS A 134 -5.28 12.19 2.84
CA CYS A 134 -4.88 11.10 1.94
C CYS A 134 -6.10 10.39 1.33
N ARG A 135 -6.03 10.07 0.05
CA ARG A 135 -6.91 9.08 -0.59
C ARG A 135 -6.22 7.72 -0.58
N ALA A 136 -6.64 6.88 0.35
CA ALA A 136 -6.07 5.56 0.57
C ALA A 136 -6.85 4.47 -0.17
N VAL A 137 -6.24 3.28 -0.26
CA VAL A 137 -6.87 2.12 -0.90
C VAL A 137 -6.80 0.87 -0.02
N VAL A 138 -7.78 0.01 -0.20
CA VAL A 138 -7.79 -1.37 0.29
C VAL A 138 -7.82 -2.31 -0.91
N ILE A 139 -6.88 -3.26 -0.96
CA ILE A 139 -6.79 -4.32 -1.97
C ILE A 139 -6.89 -5.70 -1.30
N ASP A 140 -7.36 -6.71 -2.03
CA ASP A 140 -7.36 -8.10 -1.58
C ASP A 140 -6.11 -8.80 -2.12
N ILE A 141 -5.38 -9.56 -1.30
CA ILE A 141 -4.18 -10.29 -1.74
C ILE A 141 -4.47 -11.29 -2.86
N LYS A 142 -5.72 -11.72 -3.02
CA LYS A 142 -6.15 -12.61 -4.11
C LYS A 142 -6.14 -11.93 -5.46
N ASP A 143 -6.15 -10.60 -5.50
CA ASP A 143 -6.06 -9.81 -6.72
C ASP A 143 -4.59 -9.60 -7.16
N LEU A 144 -3.61 -9.99 -6.32
CA LEU A 144 -2.18 -9.98 -6.66
C LEU A 144 -1.79 -11.21 -7.49
N LYS A 145 -0.95 -11.00 -8.51
CA LYS A 145 -0.41 -12.06 -9.38
C LYS A 145 0.87 -12.68 -8.84
#